data_AF-A0A6I1W4H6-F1
#
_entry.id   AF-A0A6I1W4H6-F1
#
_cell.length_a   1.000
_cell.length_b   1.000
_cell.length_c   1.000
_cell.angle_alpha   90.00
_cell.angle_beta   90.00
_cell.angle_gamma   90.00
#
_symmetry.space_group_name_H-M   'P 1'
#
loop_
_entity.id
_entity.type
_entity.pdbx_description
1 polymer ?
#
loop_
_entity_poly.entity_id
_entity_poly.type
_entity_poly.pdbx_seq_one_letter_code
_entity_poly.pdbx_strand_id
1 'polypeptide(L)'
;IDRGHPTLSAQADGLHPAVLQLIDITVRAAHAHGKWVGVCGELAADPLAVPVLVGMGVDELSVSARSIPEVKARVRELNMERLKTLAEQALSVG
;
A
#
# COMPACT_ATOMS: atom_id res chain seq x y z
N ILE A 1 -10.98 7.43 -12.17
CA ILE A 1 -10.52 8.74 -12.70
C ILE A 1 -9.32 8.50 -13.58
N ASP A 2 -9.25 9.16 -14.73
CA ASP A 2 -8.06 9.10 -15.59
C ASP A 2 -6.91 9.88 -14.93
N ARG A 3 -5.79 9.19 -14.69
CA ARG A 3 -4.60 9.77 -14.04
C ARG A 3 -3.93 10.85 -14.90
N GLY A 4 -4.14 10.83 -16.21
CA GLY A 4 -3.67 11.88 -17.13
C GLY A 4 -4.63 13.07 -17.26
N HIS A 5 -5.79 13.04 -16.60
CA HIS A 5 -6.79 14.08 -16.78
C HIS A 5 -6.33 15.42 -16.16
N PRO A 6 -6.33 16.53 -16.93
CA PRO A 6 -5.70 17.78 -16.52
C PRO A 6 -6.29 18.40 -15.25
N THR A 7 -7.57 18.16 -14.96
CA THR A 7 -8.29 18.76 -13.82
C THR A 7 -8.78 17.76 -12.79
N LEU A 8 -8.76 16.46 -13.09
CA LEU A 8 -9.35 15.43 -12.22
C LEU A 8 -8.29 14.50 -11.63
N SER A 9 -7.06 14.47 -12.16
CA SER A 9 -5.99 13.59 -11.68
C SER A 9 -5.70 13.72 -10.19
N ALA A 10 -5.88 14.91 -9.60
CA ALA A 10 -5.74 15.14 -8.16
C ALA A 10 -6.72 14.33 -7.29
N GLN A 11 -7.82 13.85 -7.87
CA GLN A 11 -8.80 12.99 -7.18
C GLN A 11 -8.42 11.50 -7.27
N ALA A 12 -7.36 11.14 -7.99
CA ALA A 12 -6.84 9.77 -8.01
C ALA A 12 -6.04 9.49 -6.73
N ASP A 13 -6.77 9.18 -5.66
CA ASP A 13 -6.20 8.86 -4.35
C ASP A 13 -5.96 7.36 -4.19
N GLY A 14 -4.69 6.97 -4.05
CA GLY A 14 -4.30 5.58 -3.81
C GLY A 14 -4.58 5.09 -2.39
N LEU A 15 -4.84 5.99 -1.45
CA LEU A 15 -5.23 5.70 -0.07
C LEU A 15 -6.75 5.76 0.15
N HIS A 16 -7.52 5.96 -0.92
CA HIS A 16 -8.97 5.93 -0.83
C HIS A 16 -9.44 4.57 -0.26
N PRO A 17 -10.40 4.53 0.68
CA PRO A 17 -10.81 3.29 1.36
C PRO A 17 -11.18 2.15 0.40
N ALA A 18 -11.90 2.45 -0.68
CA ALA A 18 -12.24 1.45 -1.70
C ALA A 18 -11.01 0.83 -2.38
N VAL A 19 -9.92 1.59 -2.57
CA VAL A 19 -8.66 1.06 -3.13
C VAL A 19 -7.97 0.16 -2.11
N LEU A 20 -7.90 0.60 -0.85
CA LEU A 20 -7.32 -0.19 0.24
C LEU A 20 -8.08 -1.52 0.46
N GLN A 21 -9.41 -1.49 0.41
CA GLN A 21 -10.24 -2.70 0.49
C GLN A 21 -9.94 -3.68 -0.66
N LEU A 22 -9.78 -3.19 -1.89
CA LEU A 22 -9.41 -4.04 -3.03
C LEU A 22 -8.02 -4.67 -2.85
N ILE A 23 -7.06 -3.92 -2.30
CA ILE A 23 -5.73 -4.44 -1.97
C ILE A 23 -5.83 -5.52 -0.89
N ASP A 24 -6.53 -5.26 0.22
CA ASP A 24 -6.72 -6.21 1.32
C ASP A 24 -7.39 -7.51 0.86
N ILE A 25 -8.44 -7.42 0.04
CA ILE A 25 -9.09 -8.59 -0.58
C ILE A 25 -8.08 -9.40 -1.41
N THR A 26 -7.26 -8.72 -2.21
CA THR A 26 -6.26 -9.36 -3.07
C THR A 26 -5.19 -10.08 -2.24
N VAL A 27 -4.67 -9.43 -1.20
CA VAL A 27 -3.67 -9.99 -0.28
C VAL A 27 -4.23 -11.22 0.42
N ARG A 28 -5.42 -11.11 1.04
CA ARG A 28 -6.07 -12.23 1.74
C ARG A 28 -6.32 -13.41 0.81
N ALA A 29 -6.82 -13.15 -0.39
CA ALA A 29 -7.10 -14.21 -1.37
C ALA A 29 -5.81 -14.92 -1.80
N ALA A 30 -4.74 -14.19 -2.10
CA ALA A 30 -3.46 -14.77 -2.46
C ALA A 30 -2.86 -15.61 -1.33
N HIS A 31 -2.84 -15.06 -0.11
CA HIS A 31 -2.31 -15.73 1.08
C HIS A 31 -3.09 -17.00 1.41
N ALA A 32 -4.42 -17.01 1.25
CA ALA A 32 -5.26 -18.20 1.41
C ALA A 32 -4.86 -19.36 0.46
N HIS A 33 -4.17 -19.06 -0.64
CA HIS A 33 -3.63 -20.02 -1.60
C HIS A 33 -2.10 -20.16 -1.54
N GLY A 34 -1.45 -19.66 -0.48
CA GLY A 34 0.00 -19.70 -0.33
C GLY A 34 0.75 -18.94 -1.43
N LYS A 35 0.11 -17.91 -2.01
CA LYS A 35 0.71 -16.99 -2.98
C LYS A 35 1.04 -15.67 -2.30
N TRP A 36 1.97 -14.92 -2.88
CA TRP A 36 2.38 -13.60 -2.40
C TRP A 36 1.79 -12.50 -3.27
N VAL A 37 1.72 -11.27 -2.76
CA VAL A 37 1.27 -10.07 -3.47
C VAL A 37 2.34 -8.98 -3.40
N GLY A 38 2.73 -8.47 -4.56
CA GLY A 38 3.55 -7.28 -4.70
C GLY A 38 2.72 -6.07 -5.11
N VAL A 39 3.16 -4.87 -4.72
CA VAL A 39 2.61 -3.59 -5.17
C VAL A 39 3.68 -2.80 -5.91
N CYS A 40 3.34 -2.30 -7.09
CA CYS A 40 4.23 -1.50 -7.93
C CYS A 40 3.66 -0.10 -8.19
N GLY A 41 4.52 0.77 -8.73
CA GLY A 41 4.19 2.16 -9.04
C GLY A 41 4.36 3.10 -7.85
N GLU A 42 3.92 4.35 -8.00
CA GLU A 42 4.18 5.41 -7.01
C GLU A 42 3.67 5.09 -5.61
N LEU A 43 2.55 4.37 -5.49
CA LEU A 43 1.97 3.98 -4.19
C LEU A 43 2.94 3.12 -3.36
N ALA A 44 3.77 2.30 -4.00
CA ALA A 44 4.75 1.45 -3.33
C ALA A 44 5.91 2.25 -2.71
N ALA A 45 6.11 3.49 -3.13
CA ALA A 45 7.13 4.40 -2.61
C ALA A 45 6.53 5.53 -1.76
N ASP A 46 5.20 5.62 -1.65
CA ASP A 46 4.53 6.69 -0.92
C ASP A 46 4.78 6.55 0.60
N PRO A 47 5.38 7.57 1.25
CA PRO A 47 5.59 7.65 2.69
C PRO A 47 4.41 7.25 3.58
N LEU A 48 3.19 7.58 3.17
CA LEU A 48 1.95 7.35 3.91
C LEU A 48 1.35 5.99 3.58
N ALA A 49 1.54 5.50 2.35
CA ALA A 49 1.00 4.21 1.94
C ALA A 49 1.85 3.03 2.38
N VAL A 50 3.19 3.15 2.38
CA VAL A 50 4.10 2.05 2.75
C VAL A 50 3.73 1.41 4.09
N PRO A 51 3.49 2.15 5.19
CA PRO A 51 3.06 1.56 6.47
C PRO A 51 1.73 0.80 6.38
N VAL A 52 0.76 1.32 5.62
CA VAL A 52 -0.56 0.69 5.45
C VAL A 52 -0.44 -0.59 4.62
N LEU A 53 0.27 -0.54 3.49
CA LEU A 53 0.51 -1.69 2.61
C LEU A 53 1.22 -2.83 3.35
N VAL A 54 2.28 -2.52 4.09
CA VAL A 54 3.01 -3.51 4.90
C VAL A 54 2.11 -4.05 6.02
N GLY A 55 1.30 -3.19 6.66
CA GLY A 55 0.33 -3.60 7.67
C GLY A 55 -0.76 -4.55 7.16
N MET A 56 -1.21 -4.37 5.91
CA MET A 56 -2.14 -5.26 5.23
C MET A 56 -1.51 -6.61 4.83
N GLY A 57 -0.18 -6.73 4.89
CA GLY A 57 0.53 -7.96 4.53
C GLY A 57 0.98 -8.02 3.07
N VAL A 58 1.15 -6.87 2.39
CA VAL A 58 1.84 -6.84 1.10
C VAL A 58 3.27 -7.37 1.28
N ASP A 59 3.66 -8.33 0.44
CA ASP A 59 4.91 -9.07 0.56
C ASP A 59 6.09 -8.37 -0.13
N GLU A 60 5.81 -7.55 -1.14
CA GLU A 60 6.83 -6.90 -1.98
C GLU A 60 6.42 -5.48 -2.38
N LEU A 61 7.38 -4.55 -2.33
CA LEU A 61 7.23 -3.17 -2.78
C LEU A 61 8.18 -2.93 -3.95
N SER A 62 7.61 -2.83 -5.15
CA SER A 62 8.35 -2.62 -6.39
C SER A 62 8.47 -1.13 -6.68
N VAL A 63 9.64 -0.57 -6.41
CA VAL A 63 9.90 0.88 -6.50
C VAL A 63 11.07 1.19 -7.43
N SER A 64 11.16 2.45 -7.87
CA SER A 64 12.30 2.92 -8.64
C SER A 64 13.61 2.73 -7.86
N ALA A 65 14.71 2.43 -8.55
CA ALA A 65 16.01 2.14 -7.90
C ALA A 65 16.46 3.26 -6.95
N ARG A 66 16.15 4.52 -7.27
CA ARG A 66 16.45 5.69 -6.43
C ARG A 66 15.64 5.74 -5.12
N SER A 67 14.46 5.13 -5.10
CA SER A 67 13.57 5.10 -3.93
C SER A 67 13.87 3.93 -2.99
N ILE A 68 14.58 2.90 -3.46
CA ILE A 68 14.90 1.70 -2.66
C ILE A 68 15.54 2.05 -1.30
N PRO A 69 16.58 2.90 -1.21
CA PRO A 69 17.22 3.18 0.08
C PRO A 69 16.27 3.83 1.09
N GLU A 70 15.47 4.78 0.65
CA GLU A 70 14.52 5.50 1.50
C GLU A 70 13.39 4.58 1.98
N VAL A 71 12.75 3.85 1.07
CA VAL A 71 11.67 2.91 1.40
C VAL A 71 12.19 1.83 2.35
N LYS A 72 13.40 1.30 2.09
CA LYS A 72 14.02 0.28 2.94
C LYS A 72 14.36 0.82 4.34
N ALA A 73 14.83 2.06 4.45
CA ALA A 73 15.09 2.69 5.74
C ALA A 73 13.80 2.83 6.55
N ARG A 74 12.74 3.36 5.93
CA ARG A 74 11.42 3.50 6.56
C ARG A 74 10.89 2.16 7.06
N VAL A 75 10.84 1.14 6.20
CA VAL A 75 10.31 -0.20 6.56
C VAL A 75 11.04 -0.80 7.77
N ARG A 76 12.36 -0.58 7.89
CA ARG A 76 13.15 -1.09 9.02
C ARG A 76 12.82 -0.46 10.37
N GLU A 77 12.22 0.73 10.36
CA GLU A 77 11.82 1.45 11.58
C GLU A 77 10.40 1.09 12.04
N LEU A 78 9.64 0.34 11.23
CA LEU A 78 8.25 0.04 11.52
C LEU A 78 8.09 -1.15 12.46
N ASN A 79 7.06 -1.09 13.30
CA ASN A 79 6.63 -2.19 14.15
C ASN A 79 5.39 -2.86 13.53
N MET A 80 5.51 -4.15 13.19
CA MET A 80 4.46 -4.89 12.50
C MET A 80 3.12 -4.95 13.24
N GLU A 81 3.12 -5.03 14.57
CA GLU A 81 1.86 -5.04 15.34
C GLU A 81 1.13 -3.71 15.20
N ARG A 82 1.86 -2.59 15.30
CA ARG A 82 1.31 -1.25 15.10
C ARG A 82 0.79 -1.05 13.68
N LEU A 83 1.50 -1.60 12.68
CA LEU A 83 1.08 -1.51 11.28
C LEU A 83 -0.21 -2.29 10.99
N LYS A 84 -0.40 -3.47 11.59
CA LYS A 84 -1.65 -4.23 11.44
C LYS A 84 -2.84 -3.43 11.96
N THR A 85 -2.70 -2.82 13.14
CA THR A 85 -3.73 -1.93 13.69
C THR A 85 -3.98 -0.71 12.81
N LEU A 86 -2.92 -0.09 12.27
CA LEU A 86 -3.06 1.02 11.33
C LEU A 86 -3.82 0.62 10.06
N ALA A 87 -3.53 -0.55 9.50
CA ALA A 87 -4.22 -1.08 8.33
C ALA A 87 -5.71 -1.34 8.62
N GLU A 88 -6.04 -1.94 9.76
CA GLU A 88 -7.43 -2.14 10.20
C GLU A 88 -8.18 -0.82 10.36
N GLN A 89 -7.53 0.21 10.90
CA GLN A 89 -8.09 1.56 11.00
C GLN A 89 -8.33 2.16 9.61
N ALA A 90 -7.35 2.06 8.71
CA ALA A 90 -7.46 2.58 7.35
C ALA A 90 -8.56 1.88 6.52
N LEU A 91 -8.85 0.60 6.80
CA LEU A 91 -9.92 -0.15 6.16
C LEU A 91 -11.32 0.15 6.73
N SER A 92 -11.39 0.71 7.95
CA SER A 92 -12.66 0.99 8.65
C SER A 92 -13.18 2.41 8.48
N VAL A 93 -12.39 3.32 7.92
CA VAL A 93 -12.86 4.64 7.48
C VAL A 93 -13.61 4.49 6.15
N GLY A 94 -14.94 4.51 6.21
CA GLY A 94 -15.83 4.44 5.04
C GLY A 94 -17.13 5.16 5.30
#